data_AF-A0A3L6JIF5-F1
#
_entry.id   AF-A0A3L6JIF5-F1
#
_cell.length_a   1.000
_cell.length_b   1.000
_cell.length_c   1.000
_cell.angle_alpha   90.00
_cell.angle_beta   90.00
_cell.angle_gamma   90.00
#
_symmetry.space_group_name_H-M   'P 1'
#
loop_
_entity.id
_entity.type
_entity.pdbx_description
1 polymer ?
#
loop_
_entity_poly.entity_id
_entity_poly.type
_entity_poly.pdbx_seq_one_letter_code
_entity_poly.pdbx_strand_id
1 'polypeptide(L)'
;MIHSKQCPKCGSRRIAGPHKMHSGDGYHLAIDLPGLPTATVEAFTCADCGYTEMYADEGGLYNIRKSGRFVLNAPIEEIRSCPYCGTSVRPGARSCPECGNNI
;
A
#
# COMPACT_ATOMS: atom_id res chain seq x y z
N MET A 1 14.66 -12.29 -0.84
CA MET A 1 15.02 -13.64 -1.35
C MET A 1 15.65 -13.58 -2.74
N ILE A 2 15.17 -12.72 -3.64
CA ILE A 2 15.68 -12.63 -5.02
C ILE A 2 17.19 -12.35 -5.08
N HIS A 3 17.66 -11.40 -4.28
CA HIS A 3 19.08 -10.99 -4.26
C HIS A 3 19.93 -11.90 -3.37
N SER A 4 19.49 -12.14 -2.14
CA SER A 4 20.25 -12.92 -1.14
C SER A 4 20.27 -14.43 -1.41
N LYS A 5 19.33 -14.95 -2.21
CA LYS A 5 19.05 -16.40 -2.37
C LYS A 5 18.87 -17.14 -1.04
N GLN A 6 18.44 -16.41 -0.01
CA GLN A 6 18.20 -16.89 1.35
C GLN A 6 16.92 -16.25 1.91
N CYS A 7 16.23 -17.00 2.75
CA CYS A 7 15.08 -16.52 3.51
C CYS A 7 15.56 -15.49 4.54
N PRO A 8 15.02 -14.26 4.56
CA PRO A 8 15.43 -13.25 5.53
C PRO A 8 14.97 -13.57 6.96
N LYS A 9 13.98 -14.47 7.14
CA LYS A 9 13.47 -14.88 8.44
C LYS A 9 14.31 -15.96 9.11
N CYS A 10 14.75 -16.99 8.36
CA CYS A 10 15.43 -18.15 8.93
C CYS A 10 16.76 -18.53 8.27
N GLY A 11 17.22 -17.81 7.25
CA GLY A 11 18.47 -18.10 6.52
C GLY A 11 18.40 -19.28 5.55
N SER A 12 17.29 -20.03 5.50
CA SER A 12 17.16 -21.16 4.58
C SER A 12 17.32 -20.77 3.11
N ARG A 13 17.93 -21.66 2.33
CA ARG A 13 18.09 -21.56 0.87
C ARG A 13 16.99 -22.30 0.10
N ARG A 14 16.09 -23.00 0.79
CA ARG A 14 14.95 -23.71 0.18
C ARG A 14 13.83 -22.73 -0.11
N ILE A 15 13.89 -22.12 -1.28
CA ILE A 15 12.95 -21.09 -1.73
C ILE A 15 12.13 -21.62 -2.90
N ALA A 16 10.81 -21.54 -2.79
CA ALA A 16 9.85 -21.80 -3.86
C ALA A 16 9.45 -20.49 -4.55
N GLY A 17 9.33 -20.50 -5.88
CA GLY A 17 8.95 -19.34 -6.70
C GLY A 17 9.83 -19.18 -7.95
N PRO A 18 9.59 -18.12 -8.77
CA PRO A 18 8.52 -17.13 -8.62
C PRO A 18 7.13 -17.74 -8.86
N HIS A 19 6.16 -17.30 -8.08
CA HIS A 19 4.75 -17.61 -8.29
C HIS A 19 3.97 -16.34 -8.61
N LYS A 20 3.14 -16.37 -9.65
CA LYS A 20 2.20 -15.28 -9.92
C LYS A 20 1.02 -15.38 -8.96
N MET A 21 0.70 -14.27 -8.32
CA MET A 21 -0.46 -14.19 -7.43
C MET A 21 -1.68 -13.68 -8.19
N HIS A 22 -2.74 -14.47 -8.16
CA HIS A 22 -4.02 -14.15 -8.75
C HIS A 22 -5.08 -14.12 -7.64
N SER A 23 -6.08 -13.25 -7.78
CA SER A 23 -7.35 -13.40 -7.10
C SER A 23 -7.99 -14.75 -7.46
N GLY A 24 -8.83 -15.30 -6.59
CA GLY A 24 -9.52 -16.59 -6.80
C GLY A 24 -10.33 -16.65 -8.11
N ASP A 25 -10.70 -15.49 -8.66
CA ASP A 25 -11.42 -15.34 -9.92
C ASP A 25 -10.50 -15.29 -11.16
N GLY A 26 -9.19 -15.57 -11.00
CA GLY A 26 -8.20 -15.56 -12.08
C GLY A 26 -7.66 -14.18 -12.47
N TYR A 27 -8.16 -13.11 -11.85
CA TYR A 27 -7.65 -11.75 -12.01
C TYR A 27 -6.38 -11.50 -11.20
N HIS A 28 -5.65 -10.42 -11.47
CA HIS A 28 -4.50 -10.03 -10.65
C HIS A 28 -4.92 -9.70 -9.22
N LEU A 29 -4.02 -9.93 -8.25
CA LEU A 29 -4.25 -9.52 -6.87
C LEU A 29 -4.42 -7.99 -6.80
N ALA A 30 -5.55 -7.54 -6.24
CA ALA A 30 -5.74 -6.14 -5.89
C ALA A 30 -4.92 -5.85 -4.62
N ILE A 31 -3.84 -5.08 -4.76
CA ILE A 31 -3.20 -4.44 -3.61
C ILE A 31 -3.98 -3.15 -3.36
N ASP A 32 -4.35 -2.88 -2.10
CA ASP A 32 -5.03 -1.65 -1.67
C ASP A 32 -4.13 -0.41 -1.87
N LEU A 33 -3.96 -0.05 -3.13
CA LEU A 33 -3.31 1.13 -3.60
C LEU A 33 -4.42 1.97 -4.24
N PRO A 34 -4.86 3.06 -3.58
CA PRO A 34 -5.94 3.88 -4.10
C PRO A 34 -5.61 4.36 -5.52
N GLY A 35 -6.44 3.99 -6.51
CA GLY A 35 -6.24 4.33 -7.93
C GLY A 35 -5.52 3.28 -8.78
N LEU A 36 -5.29 2.06 -8.27
CA LEU A 36 -4.65 0.96 -8.99
C LEU A 36 -5.59 -0.24 -9.18
N PRO A 37 -5.99 -0.58 -10.41
CA PRO A 37 -6.91 -1.70 -10.63
C PRO A 37 -6.22 -3.07 -10.47
N THR A 38 -4.94 -3.20 -10.85
CA THR A 38 -4.21 -4.47 -10.86
C THR A 38 -2.70 -4.23 -10.84
N ALA A 39 -1.98 -4.85 -9.90
CA ALA A 39 -0.53 -5.01 -9.99
C ALA A 39 -0.23 -6.50 -10.09
N THR A 40 0.56 -6.93 -11.09
CA THR A 40 1.02 -8.31 -11.10
C THR A 40 2.09 -8.43 -10.02
N VAL A 41 1.86 -9.34 -9.08
CA VAL A 41 2.79 -9.59 -7.98
C VAL A 41 3.39 -10.97 -8.18
N GLU A 42 4.71 -11.03 -8.06
CA GLU A 42 5.45 -12.28 -7.93
C GLU A 42 5.76 -12.54 -6.46
N ALA A 43 5.59 -13.79 -6.05
CA ALA A 43 5.89 -14.23 -4.69
C ALA A 43 6.99 -15.29 -4.68
N PHE A 44 7.87 -15.20 -3.68
CA PHE A 44 8.82 -16.23 -3.31
C PHE A 44 8.54 -16.66 -1.87
N THR A 45 8.47 -17.96 -1.63
CA THR A 45 8.09 -18.54 -0.34
C THR A 45 9.20 -19.45 0.17
N CYS A 46 9.64 -19.27 1.42
CA CYS A 46 10.55 -20.19 2.07
C CYS A 46 9.83 -21.50 2.41
N ALA A 47 10.34 -22.62 1.90
CA ALA A 47 9.75 -23.94 2.12
C ALA A 47 9.89 -24.45 3.56
N ASP A 48 10.86 -23.94 4.33
CA ASP A 48 11.11 -24.41 5.69
C ASP A 48 10.35 -23.61 6.76
N CYS A 49 10.13 -22.30 6.56
CA CYS A 49 9.48 -21.46 7.57
C CYS A 49 8.22 -20.72 7.10
N GLY A 50 7.85 -20.88 5.82
CA GLY A 50 6.64 -20.27 5.23
C GLY A 50 6.71 -18.76 5.05
N TYR A 51 7.83 -18.10 5.32
CA TYR A 51 7.97 -16.67 5.04
C TYR A 51 7.84 -16.42 3.54
N THR A 52 6.96 -15.50 3.15
CA THR A 52 6.69 -15.12 1.76
C THR A 52 7.09 -13.67 1.52
N GLU A 53 7.85 -13.44 0.45
CA GLU A 53 8.23 -12.11 -0.01
C GLU A 53 7.55 -11.82 -1.35
N MET A 54 6.97 -10.63 -1.47
CA MET A 54 6.18 -10.19 -2.62
C MET A 54 6.89 -9.06 -3.36
N TYR A 55 6.87 -9.11 -4.69
CA TYR A 55 7.48 -8.13 -5.57
C TYR A 55 6.48 -7.67 -6.63
N ALA A 56 6.35 -6.37 -6.82
CA ALA A 56 5.62 -5.83 -7.95
C ALA A 56 6.45 -5.97 -9.24
N ASP A 57 5.79 -6.30 -10.35
CA ASP A 57 6.39 -6.22 -11.68
C ASP A 57 6.74 -4.76 -12.05
N GLU A 58 7.39 -4.57 -13.21
CA GLU A 58 7.80 -3.23 -13.67
C GLU A 58 6.61 -2.26 -13.79
N GLY A 59 5.46 -2.74 -14.30
CA GLY A 59 4.24 -1.94 -14.45
C GLY A 59 3.62 -1.55 -13.10
N GLY A 60 3.51 -2.51 -12.17
CA GLY A 60 3.07 -2.28 -10.81
C GLY A 60 3.98 -1.30 -10.07
N LEU A 61 5.29 -1.44 -10.22
CA LEU A 61 6.27 -0.54 -9.62
C LEU A 61 6.18 0.89 -10.20
N TYR A 62 6.04 1.02 -11.53
CA TYR A 62 5.80 2.32 -12.16
C TYR A 62 4.55 2.99 -11.59
N ASN A 63 3.45 2.24 -11.46
CA ASN A 63 2.20 2.78 -10.94
C ASN A 63 2.30 3.14 -9.45
N ILE A 64 2.92 2.31 -8.61
CA ILE A 64 3.19 2.63 -7.20
C ILE A 64 3.97 3.94 -7.09
N ARG A 65 4.98 4.14 -7.93
CA ARG A 65 5.77 5.39 -7.95
C ARG A 65 4.96 6.58 -8.42
N LYS A 66 4.09 6.40 -9.41
CA LYS A 66 3.29 7.48 -10.02
C LYS A 66 2.10 7.90 -9.17
N SER A 67 1.39 6.96 -8.55
CA SER A 67 0.10 7.20 -7.90
C SER A 67 -0.06 6.51 -6.54
N GLY A 68 0.97 5.84 -6.03
CA GLY A 68 0.93 5.22 -4.71
C GLY A 68 0.81 6.24 -3.58
N ARG A 69 0.11 5.85 -2.52
CA ARG A 69 0.03 6.65 -1.28
C ARG A 69 1.19 6.26 -0.35
N PHE A 70 2.16 7.15 -0.17
CA PHE A 70 3.32 6.93 0.69
C PHE A 70 3.04 7.40 2.13
N VAL A 71 2.98 6.48 3.09
CA VAL A 71 2.63 6.79 4.49
C VAL A 71 3.70 7.62 5.21
N LEU A 72 4.98 7.32 4.97
CA LEU A 72 6.09 7.95 5.71
C LEU A 72 6.40 9.39 5.27
N ASN A 73 5.94 9.80 4.09
CA ASN A 73 6.14 11.14 3.54
C ASN A 73 4.81 11.81 3.14
N ALA A 74 3.69 11.32 3.67
CA ALA A 74 2.43 12.01 3.46
C ALA A 74 2.54 13.41 4.09
N PRO A 75 2.18 14.50 3.38
CA PRO A 75 2.07 15.79 4.02
C PRO A 75 1.12 15.64 5.21
N ILE A 76 1.57 16.09 6.38
CA ILE A 76 0.68 16.19 7.54
C ILE A 76 -0.42 17.16 7.09
N GLU A 77 -1.63 16.66 6.82
CA GLU A 77 -2.75 17.55 6.55
C GLU A 77 -2.91 18.41 7.80
N GLU A 78 -2.69 19.73 7.69
CA GLU A 78 -2.88 20.66 8.80
C GLU A 78 -4.36 20.72 9.15
N ILE A 79 -4.78 19.82 10.05
CA ILE A 79 -6.13 19.80 10.59
C ILE A 79 -6.28 21.04 11.47
N ARG A 80 -7.15 21.96 11.07
CA ARG A 80 -7.52 23.13 11.89
C ARG A 80 -8.78 22.82 12.69
N SER A 81 -8.98 23.48 13.82
CA SER A 81 -10.21 23.34 14.62
C SER A 81 -11.23 24.41 14.20
N CYS A 82 -12.49 24.02 14.06
CA CYS A 82 -13.58 24.97 13.82
C CYS A 82 -13.69 25.95 15.00
N PRO A 83 -13.67 27.28 14.78
CA PRO A 83 -13.76 28.25 15.87
C PRO A 83 -15.14 28.28 16.56
N TYR A 84 -16.16 27.65 15.98
CA TYR A 84 -17.53 27.67 16.51
C TYR A 84 -17.91 26.42 17.31
N CYS A 85 -17.43 25.24 16.92
CA CYS A 85 -17.78 23.98 17.58
C CYS A 85 -16.58 23.14 18.01
N GLY A 86 -15.36 23.53 17.63
CA GLY A 86 -14.13 22.80 17.96
C GLY A 86 -13.83 21.60 17.05
N THR A 87 -14.72 21.22 16.13
CA THR A 87 -14.49 20.07 15.24
C THR A 87 -13.27 20.25 14.36
N SER A 88 -12.47 19.18 14.23
CA SER A 88 -11.37 19.07 13.27
C SER A 88 -11.87 19.18 11.83
N VAL A 89 -11.41 20.19 11.11
CA VAL A 89 -11.77 20.45 9.71
C VAL A 89 -10.53 20.49 8.83
N ARG A 90 -10.70 20.01 7.59
CA ARG A 90 -9.62 20.03 6.60
C ARG A 90 -9.19 21.47 6.28
N PRO A 91 -7.90 21.72 6.00
CA PRO A 91 -7.45 23.02 5.54
C PRO A 91 -8.13 23.37 4.21
N GLY A 92 -8.63 24.60 4.09
CA GLY A 92 -9.39 25.06 2.92
C GLY A 92 -10.88 24.72 2.90
N ALA A 93 -11.43 24.04 3.92
CA ALA A 93 -12.88 23.86 4.05
C ALA A 93 -13.57 25.21 4.23
N ARG A 94 -14.55 25.54 3.37
CA ARG A 94 -15.31 26.82 3.42
C ARG A 94 -16.41 26.83 4.49
N SER A 95 -16.90 25.65 4.86
CA SER A 95 -17.94 25.47 5.87
C SER A 95 -17.63 24.26 6.73
N CYS A 96 -18.04 24.32 7.99
CA CYS A 96 -17.89 23.23 8.94
C CYS A 96 -18.95 22.15 8.64
N PRO A 97 -18.56 20.87 8.48
CA PRO A 97 -19.51 19.79 8.21
C PRO A 97 -20.43 19.49 9.40
N GLU A 98 -20.01 19.83 10.63
CA GLU A 98 -20.79 19.54 11.84
C GLU A 98 -21.77 20.66 12.18
N CYS A 99 -21.30 21.91 12.24
CA CYS A 99 -22.15 23.03 12.67
C CYS A 99 -22.68 23.89 11.52
N GLY A 100 -22.23 23.68 10.28
CA GLY A 100 -22.68 24.42 9.10
C GLY A 100 -22.14 25.85 8.98
N ASN A 101 -21.42 26.37 9.98
CA ASN A 101 -20.86 27.72 9.92
C ASN A 101 -19.72 27.83 8.91
N ASN A 102 -19.60 28.99 8.28
CA ASN A 102 -18.51 29.32 7.37
C ASN A 102 -17.19 29.54 8.14
N ILE A 103 -16.07 28.99 7.63
CA ILE A 103 -14.75 28.91 8.31
C ILE A 103 -13.58 29.10 7.35
#